data_AF-A0AAD9GWN9-F1
#
_entry.id   AF-A0AAD9GWN9-F1
#
_cell.length_a   1.000
_cell.length_b   1.000
_cell.length_c   1.000
_cell.angle_alpha   90.00
_cell.angle_beta   90.00
_cell.angle_gamma   90.00
#
_symmetry.space_group_name_H-M   'P 1'
#
loop_
_entity.id
_entity.type
_entity.pdbx_description
1 polymer ?
#
loop_
_entity_poly.entity_id
_entity_poly.type
_entity_poly.pdbx_seq_one_letter_code
_entity_poly.pdbx_strand_id
1 'polypeptide(L)'
;MAELDDASAMSSACERQSDDRSLLDMMDEAQHRLQHLEISCRQILSPAVSSVSQEPKSPTSSDPKVLQLQVEHLRAQLLAAVTRREEDDVAFRQAATYTTAKGSANGVLHALFGQVSSGKTAELKTYLDTGSVPTRDGLRHWKLDLRTIRNEAGASLLHVAVAVSTAREKVKVKLVHLLIDRVGFDPNVRDVVS
;
A
#
# COMPACT_ATOMS: atom_id res chain seq x y z
N MET A 1 -37.74 -49.37 14.17
CA MET A 1 -38.05 -48.19 13.33
C MET A 1 -37.45 -47.00 14.06
N ALA A 2 -36.34 -46.39 13.66
CA ALA A 2 -35.51 -46.50 12.47
C ALA A 2 -34.04 -46.26 12.88
N GLU A 3 -33.11 -46.90 12.18
CA GLU A 3 -31.72 -46.47 12.07
C GLU A 3 -31.60 -45.23 11.16
N LEU A 4 -30.54 -44.44 11.40
CA LEU A 4 -29.71 -43.63 10.48
C LEU A 4 -28.97 -42.61 11.38
N ASP A 5 -27.70 -42.87 11.71
CA ASP A 5 -26.52 -42.30 11.04
C ASP A 5 -26.42 -40.77 11.14
N ASP A 6 -25.47 -40.26 11.93
CA ASP A 6 -24.33 -39.53 11.35
C ASP A 6 -23.21 -39.34 12.38
N ALA A 7 -22.03 -39.86 12.05
CA ALA A 7 -20.81 -39.74 12.80
C ALA A 7 -20.17 -38.38 12.50
N SER A 8 -20.51 -37.35 13.27
CA SER A 8 -19.88 -36.04 13.15
C SER A 8 -19.62 -35.41 14.52
N ALA A 9 -18.61 -35.91 15.22
CA ALA A 9 -18.00 -35.23 16.36
C ALA A 9 -16.57 -35.76 16.63
N MET A 10 -15.72 -35.78 15.62
CA MET A 10 -14.27 -35.86 15.81
C MET A 10 -13.62 -34.63 15.20
N SER A 11 -12.70 -34.03 15.96
CA SER A 11 -11.87 -32.88 15.60
C SER A 11 -12.48 -31.50 15.84
N SER A 12 -12.94 -31.26 17.07
CA SER A 12 -12.92 -29.93 17.68
C SER A 12 -11.80 -29.88 18.72
N ALA A 13 -10.54 -29.91 18.25
CA ALA A 13 -9.35 -29.60 19.04
C ALA A 13 -8.14 -29.43 18.09
N CYS A 14 -7.84 -28.17 17.76
CA CYS A 14 -6.52 -27.62 17.38
C CYS A 14 -6.82 -26.20 16.86
N GLU A 15 -7.10 -25.24 17.74
CA GLU A 15 -6.04 -24.35 18.29
C GLU A 15 -5.16 -23.82 17.14
N ARG A 16 -5.45 -22.65 16.56
CA ARG A 16 -5.00 -21.35 17.10
C ARG A 16 -3.69 -21.47 17.89
N GLN A 17 -2.59 -21.75 17.20
CA GLN A 17 -1.23 -21.52 17.69
C GLN A 17 -0.30 -21.29 16.47
N SER A 18 -0.41 -20.11 15.86
CA SER A 18 0.51 -19.70 14.78
C SER A 18 1.31 -18.44 15.12
N ASP A 19 1.27 -17.95 16.37
CA ASP A 19 1.87 -16.66 16.72
C ASP A 19 2.97 -16.73 17.79
N ASP A 20 3.30 -17.91 18.33
CA ASP A 20 4.40 -18.08 19.32
C ASP A 20 5.44 -19.13 18.88
N ARG A 21 5.69 -19.28 17.58
CA ARG A 21 6.91 -20.00 17.14
C ARG A 21 8.10 -19.08 17.37
N SER A 22 8.89 -19.41 18.39
CA SER A 22 10.14 -18.71 18.67
C SER A 22 10.97 -18.65 17.41
N LEU A 23 11.55 -17.47 17.13
CA LEU A 23 12.42 -17.25 15.97
C LEU A 23 13.57 -18.27 15.94
N LEU A 24 14.00 -18.73 17.11
CA LEU A 24 15.01 -19.76 17.29
C LEU A 24 14.55 -21.13 16.74
N ASP A 25 13.30 -21.52 17.02
CA ASP A 25 12.74 -22.79 16.54
C ASP A 25 12.60 -22.80 15.00
N MET A 26 12.28 -21.64 14.42
CA MET A 26 12.25 -21.49 12.96
C MET A 26 13.65 -21.54 12.34
N MET A 27 14.67 -21.03 13.03
CA MET A 27 16.06 -21.12 12.59
C MET A 27 16.57 -22.56 12.67
N ASP A 28 16.25 -23.29 13.74
CA ASP A 28 16.63 -24.69 13.91
C ASP A 28 15.97 -25.58 12.84
N GLU A 29 14.69 -25.37 12.55
CA GLU A 29 13.98 -26.05 11.46
C GLU A 29 14.58 -25.71 10.08
N ALA A 30 14.92 -24.43 9.83
CA ALA A 30 15.56 -24.01 8.59
C ALA A 30 16.94 -24.65 8.43
N GLN A 31 17.71 -24.74 9.52
CA GLN A 31 19.02 -25.39 9.55
C GLN A 31 18.89 -26.89 9.30
N HIS A 32 17.89 -27.54 9.89
CA HIS A 32 17.62 -28.96 9.67
C HIS A 32 17.26 -29.24 8.20
N ARG A 33 16.42 -28.40 7.60
CA ARG A 33 16.07 -28.49 6.16
C ARG A 33 17.27 -28.30 5.25
N LEU A 34 18.17 -27.35 5.58
CA LEU A 34 19.40 -27.12 4.84
C LEU A 34 20.34 -28.33 4.90
N GLN A 35 20.51 -28.95 6.07
CA GLN A 35 21.30 -30.16 6.22
C GLN A 35 20.71 -31.32 5.41
N HIS A 36 19.39 -31.48 5.45
CA HIS A 36 18.72 -32.54 4.70
C HIS A 36 18.87 -32.35 3.18
N LEU A 37 18.85 -31.10 2.72
CA LEU A 37 19.10 -30.74 1.33
C LEU A 37 20.56 -30.96 0.94
N GLU A 38 21.52 -30.65 1.81
CA GLU A 38 22.94 -30.95 1.56
C GLU A 38 23.18 -32.46 1.40
N ILE A 39 22.59 -33.27 2.28
CA ILE A 39 22.69 -34.74 2.22
C ILE A 39 22.09 -35.24 0.90
N SER A 40 20.92 -34.72 0.51
CA SER A 40 20.26 -35.07 -0.75
C SER A 40 21.12 -34.69 -1.97
N CYS A 41 21.70 -33.49 -1.98
CA CYS A 41 22.63 -33.07 -3.04
C CYS A 41 23.87 -33.96 -3.10
N ARG A 42 24.44 -34.35 -1.95
CA ARG A 42 25.59 -35.28 -1.91
C ARG A 42 25.21 -36.67 -2.44
N GLN A 43 24.01 -37.15 -2.19
CA GLN A 43 23.52 -38.44 -2.70
C GLN A 43 23.30 -38.40 -4.22
N ILE A 44 22.81 -37.28 -4.75
CA ILE A 44 22.64 -37.08 -6.20
C ILE A 44 24.01 -36.97 -6.90
N LEU A 45 24.98 -36.32 -6.25
CA LEU A 45 26.33 -36.12 -6.79
C LEU A 45 27.26 -37.33 -6.60
N SER A 46 26.88 -38.31 -5.76
CA SER A 46 27.68 -39.51 -5.50
C SER A 46 26.94 -40.75 -6.01
N PRO A 47 27.05 -41.11 -7.30
CA PRO A 47 26.70 -42.46 -7.71
C PRO A 47 27.70 -43.41 -7.05
N ALA A 48 27.20 -44.43 -6.35
CA ALA A 48 28.00 -45.40 -5.62
C ALA A 48 29.14 -45.97 -6.50
N VAL A 49 30.38 -45.58 -6.20
CA VAL A 49 31.58 -46.30 -6.62
C VAL A 49 32.56 -46.34 -5.44
N SER A 50 32.85 -47.57 -5.03
CA SER A 50 33.80 -47.94 -3.99
C SER A 50 35.19 -47.32 -4.17
N SER A 51 35.82 -47.01 -3.02
CA SER A 51 37.28 -47.02 -2.75
C SER A 51 38.24 -46.51 -3.83
N VAL A 52 38.88 -45.36 -3.57
CA VAL A 52 40.36 -45.19 -3.56
C VAL A 52 40.66 -43.80 -3.00
N SER A 53 41.58 -43.75 -2.05
CA SER A 53 42.19 -42.56 -1.47
C SER A 53 42.67 -41.59 -2.56
N GLN A 54 42.27 -40.31 -2.50
CA GLN A 54 43.02 -39.25 -3.17
C GLN A 54 42.80 -37.89 -2.49
N GLU A 55 43.92 -37.25 -2.20
CA GLU A 55 44.12 -35.91 -1.65
C GLU A 55 43.26 -34.79 -2.28
N PRO A 56 43.10 -33.65 -1.59
CA PRO A 56 42.35 -32.51 -2.11
C PRO A 56 43.13 -31.83 -3.25
N LYS A 57 42.90 -32.27 -4.49
CA LYS A 57 43.21 -31.46 -5.67
C LYS A 57 42.09 -30.44 -5.86
N SER A 58 42.47 -29.18 -5.69
CA SER A 58 41.79 -27.99 -6.18
C SER A 58 41.03 -28.23 -7.49
N PRO A 59 39.74 -27.83 -7.59
CA PRO A 59 38.99 -27.97 -8.84
C PRO A 59 39.39 -26.82 -9.78
N THR A 60 40.55 -26.94 -10.41
CA THR A 60 40.87 -26.13 -11.59
C THR A 60 40.28 -26.84 -12.81
N SER A 61 38.95 -26.90 -12.92
CA SER A 61 38.30 -27.39 -14.14
C SER A 61 38.25 -26.25 -15.17
N SER A 62 39.39 -25.99 -15.80
CA SER A 62 39.55 -25.05 -16.93
C SER A 62 39.00 -25.66 -18.23
N ASP A 63 37.81 -26.25 -18.21
CA ASP A 63 37.16 -26.70 -19.44
C ASP A 63 36.46 -25.48 -20.07
N PRO A 64 36.90 -25.01 -21.26
CA PRO A 64 36.33 -23.81 -21.90
C PRO A 64 34.82 -23.91 -22.13
N LYS A 65 34.27 -25.13 -22.27
CA LYS A 65 32.83 -25.33 -22.40
C LYS A 65 32.07 -25.07 -21.10
N VAL A 66 32.64 -25.44 -19.96
CA VAL A 66 32.05 -25.20 -18.64
C VAL A 66 32.07 -23.70 -18.33
N LEU A 67 33.16 -23.00 -18.68
CA LEU A 67 33.26 -21.55 -18.56
C LEU A 67 32.24 -20.82 -19.45
N GLN A 68 32.04 -21.27 -20.70
CA GLN A 68 31.02 -20.69 -21.58
C GLN A 68 29.61 -20.85 -21.01
N LEU A 69 29.25 -22.05 -20.54
CA LEU A 69 27.97 -22.29 -19.90
C LEU A 69 27.76 -21.43 -18.66
N GLN A 70 28.82 -21.21 -17.86
CA GLN A 70 28.74 -20.38 -16.66
C GLN A 70 28.60 -18.90 -17.00
N VAL A 71 29.27 -18.41 -18.04
CA VAL A 71 29.11 -17.03 -18.55
C VAL A 71 27.70 -16.83 -19.10
N GLU A 72 27.16 -17.78 -19.87
CA GLU A 72 25.79 -17.72 -20.38
C GLU A 72 24.76 -17.73 -19.24
N HIS A 73 24.98 -18.59 -18.23
CA HIS A 73 24.12 -18.65 -17.06
C HIS A 73 24.14 -17.34 -16.26
N LEU A 74 25.32 -16.78 -16.02
CA LEU A 74 25.48 -15.49 -15.34
C LEU A 74 24.86 -14.35 -16.15
N ARG A 75 25.00 -14.37 -17.48
CA ARG A 75 24.36 -13.40 -18.36
C ARG A 75 22.84 -13.49 -18.31
N ALA A 76 22.28 -14.70 -18.33
CA ALA A 76 20.85 -14.92 -18.20
C ALA A 76 20.33 -14.46 -16.82
N GLN A 77 21.06 -14.75 -15.75
CA GLN A 77 20.73 -14.28 -14.41
C GLN A 77 20.77 -12.75 -14.31
N LEU A 78 21.81 -12.11 -14.88
CA LEU A 78 21.92 -10.66 -14.90
C LEU A 78 20.75 -10.04 -15.67
N LEU A 79 20.42 -10.58 -16.84
CA LEU A 79 19.32 -10.09 -17.64
C LEU A 79 17.99 -10.21 -16.90
N ALA A 80 17.73 -11.37 -16.28
CA ALA A 80 16.54 -11.58 -15.45
C ALA A 80 16.50 -10.63 -14.23
N ALA A 81 17.63 -10.35 -13.59
CA ALA A 81 17.71 -9.43 -12.47
C ALA A 81 17.47 -7.97 -12.90
N VAL A 82 18.01 -7.56 -14.05
CA VAL A 82 17.78 -6.23 -14.63
C VAL A 82 16.31 -6.07 -15.00
N THR A 83 15.71 -7.04 -15.70
CA THR A 83 14.30 -6.97 -16.10
C THR A 83 13.37 -6.86 -14.89
N ARG A 84 13.59 -7.67 -13.83
CA ARG A 84 12.79 -7.54 -12.59
C ARG A 84 12.92 -6.16 -11.96
N ARG A 85 14.13 -5.58 -11.95
CA ARG A 85 14.33 -4.24 -11.39
C ARG A 85 13.66 -3.14 -12.22
N GLU A 86 13.67 -3.27 -13.54
CA GLU A 86 12.94 -2.35 -14.42
C GLU A 86 11.43 -2.43 -14.19
N GLU A 87 10.88 -3.63 -13.97
CA GLU A 87 9.47 -3.84 -13.59
C GLU A 87 9.15 -3.17 -12.25
N ASP A 88 9.99 -3.38 -11.24
CA ASP A 88 9.85 -2.73 -9.93
C ASP A 88 9.91 -1.20 -10.05
N ASP A 89 10.83 -0.66 -10.85
CA ASP A 89 10.96 0.80 -11.06
C ASP A 89 9.72 1.40 -11.74
N VAL A 90 9.03 0.65 -12.60
CA VAL A 90 7.72 1.07 -13.15
C VAL A 90 6.68 1.13 -12.04
N ALA A 91 6.59 0.10 -11.19
CA ALA A 91 5.66 0.07 -10.07
C ALA A 91 5.93 1.22 -9.07
N PHE A 92 7.20 1.49 -8.75
CA PHE A 92 7.58 2.61 -7.87
C PHE A 92 7.20 3.97 -8.45
N ARG A 93 7.39 4.20 -9.75
CA ARG A 93 6.99 5.47 -10.39
C ARG A 93 5.48 5.67 -10.36
N GLN A 94 4.72 4.60 -10.59
CA GLN A 94 3.26 4.64 -10.49
C GLN A 94 2.81 4.92 -9.04
N ALA A 95 3.40 4.24 -8.07
CA ALA A 95 3.14 4.46 -6.65
C ALA A 95 3.54 5.89 -6.20
N ALA A 96 4.66 6.42 -6.68
CA ALA A 96 5.10 7.79 -6.41
C ALA A 96 4.13 8.84 -6.99
N THR A 97 3.60 8.59 -8.18
CA THR A 97 2.59 9.45 -8.80
C THR A 97 1.30 9.42 -7.99
N TYR A 98 0.85 8.24 -7.57
CA TYR A 98 -0.36 8.10 -6.76
C TYR A 98 -0.22 8.75 -5.38
N THR A 99 0.90 8.56 -4.70
CA THR A 99 1.15 9.18 -3.39
C THR A 99 1.22 10.71 -3.49
N THR A 100 1.82 11.23 -4.57
CA THR A 100 1.83 12.68 -4.84
C THR A 100 0.43 13.23 -5.10
N ALA A 101 -0.37 12.52 -5.90
CA ALA A 101 -1.77 12.88 -6.17
C ALA A 101 -2.61 12.86 -4.90
N LYS A 102 -2.49 11.79 -4.08
CA LYS A 102 -3.16 11.66 -2.79
C LYS A 102 -2.75 12.78 -1.82
N GLY A 103 -1.45 13.08 -1.75
CA GLY A 103 -0.93 14.17 -0.93
C GLY A 103 -1.44 15.54 -1.36
N SER A 104 -1.50 15.79 -2.68
CA SER A 104 -2.05 17.02 -3.24
C SER A 104 -3.54 17.16 -2.94
N ALA A 105 -4.33 16.11 -3.17
CA ALA A 105 -5.75 16.07 -2.86
C ALA A 105 -6.02 16.33 -1.37
N ASN A 106 -5.25 15.69 -0.49
CA ASN A 106 -5.40 15.89 0.95
C ASN A 106 -5.03 17.31 1.38
N GLY A 107 -3.95 17.86 0.82
CA GLY A 107 -3.56 19.25 1.05
C GLY A 107 -4.64 20.25 0.61
N VAL A 108 -5.28 20.00 -0.53
CA VAL A 108 -6.41 20.81 -1.01
C VAL A 108 -7.63 20.66 -0.10
N LEU A 109 -7.96 19.45 0.34
CA LEU A 109 -9.08 19.20 1.25
C LEU A 109 -8.90 19.95 2.57
N HIS A 110 -7.75 19.80 3.23
CA HIS A 110 -7.47 20.52 4.48
C HIS A 110 -7.49 22.04 4.29
N ALA A 111 -6.93 22.53 3.18
CA ALA A 111 -6.97 23.95 2.87
C ALA A 111 -8.41 24.44 2.72
N LEU A 112 -9.25 23.77 1.94
CA LEU A 112 -10.66 24.14 1.75
C LEU A 112 -11.42 24.21 3.07
N PHE A 113 -11.30 23.19 3.91
CA PHE A 113 -11.94 23.19 5.23
C PHE A 113 -11.38 24.30 6.15
N GLY A 114 -10.09 24.59 6.06
CA GLY A 114 -9.46 25.72 6.76
C GLY A 114 -9.93 27.10 6.27
N GLN A 115 -10.16 27.27 4.97
CA GLN A 115 -10.70 28.51 4.41
C GLN A 115 -12.16 28.72 4.82
N VAL A 116 -12.95 27.64 4.82
CA VAL A 116 -14.34 27.67 5.30
C VAL A 116 -14.39 27.98 6.79
N SER A 117 -13.59 27.31 7.62
CA SER A 117 -13.58 27.54 9.08
C SER A 117 -13.13 28.96 9.46
N SER A 118 -12.24 29.56 8.67
CA SER A 118 -11.78 30.94 8.86
C SER A 118 -12.68 32.00 8.22
N GLY A 119 -13.70 31.60 7.46
CA GLY A 119 -14.65 32.51 6.82
C GLY A 119 -14.09 33.24 5.57
N LYS A 120 -13.03 32.73 4.97
CA LYS A 120 -12.35 33.36 3.81
C LYS A 120 -13.07 33.06 2.49
N THR A 121 -14.19 33.74 2.30
CA THR A 121 -15.07 33.60 1.13
C THR A 121 -14.40 33.93 -0.21
N ALA A 122 -13.46 34.88 -0.24
CA ALA A 122 -12.76 35.26 -1.46
C ALA A 122 -11.87 34.13 -2.01
N GLU A 123 -11.09 33.48 -1.13
CA GLU A 123 -10.21 32.36 -1.50
C GLU A 123 -11.03 31.15 -1.96
N LEU A 124 -12.17 30.89 -1.31
CA LEU A 124 -13.10 29.83 -1.73
C LEU A 124 -13.74 30.13 -3.08
N LYS A 125 -14.09 31.39 -3.37
CA LYS A 125 -14.59 31.81 -4.68
C LYS A 125 -13.54 31.60 -5.78
N THR A 126 -12.29 32.01 -5.53
CA THR A 126 -11.18 31.77 -6.46
C THR A 126 -11.01 30.29 -6.74
N TYR A 127 -11.15 29.42 -5.74
CA TYR A 127 -11.12 27.97 -5.95
C TYR A 127 -12.28 27.49 -6.83
N LEU A 128 -13.49 28.00 -6.65
CA LEU A 128 -14.63 27.64 -7.52
C LEU A 128 -14.42 28.07 -8.97
N ASP A 129 -13.79 29.23 -9.18
CA ASP A 129 -13.56 29.79 -10.51
C ASP A 129 -12.36 29.13 -11.21
N THR A 130 -11.31 28.74 -10.48
CA THR A 130 -10.01 28.30 -11.06
C THR A 130 -9.59 26.87 -10.69
N GLY A 131 -10.25 26.25 -9.71
CA GLY A 131 -9.85 24.97 -9.12
C GLY A 131 -8.57 25.04 -8.26
N SER A 132 -8.10 26.25 -7.95
CA SER A 132 -6.84 26.49 -7.25
C SER A 132 -7.05 27.03 -5.83
N VAL A 133 -6.32 26.50 -4.86
CA VAL A 133 -6.39 26.93 -3.45
C VAL A 133 -5.00 27.19 -2.88
N PRO A 134 -4.79 28.29 -2.14
CA PRO A 134 -3.56 28.51 -1.41
C PRO A 134 -3.47 27.50 -0.25
N THR A 135 -2.39 26.72 -0.23
CA THR A 135 -2.04 25.80 0.86
C THR A 135 -0.74 26.25 1.52
N ARG A 136 -0.41 25.67 2.68
CA ARG A 136 0.84 25.98 3.40
C ARG A 136 2.09 25.77 2.54
N ASP A 137 2.05 24.78 1.65
CA ASP A 137 3.19 24.43 0.79
C ASP A 137 3.14 25.13 -0.57
N GLY A 138 2.22 26.08 -0.76
CA GLY A 138 2.03 26.85 -1.99
C GLY A 138 0.66 26.65 -2.64
N LEU A 139 0.54 27.14 -3.87
CA LEU A 139 -0.70 27.07 -4.64
C LEU A 139 -0.90 25.63 -5.17
N ARG A 140 -1.99 24.98 -4.78
CA ARG A 140 -2.33 23.64 -5.28
C ARG A 140 -3.53 23.70 -6.20
N HIS A 141 -3.56 22.81 -7.18
CA HIS A 141 -4.69 22.62 -8.08
C HIS A 141 -5.17 21.17 -7.95
N TRP A 142 -6.42 21.01 -7.54
CA TRP A 142 -7.08 19.71 -7.52
C TRP A 142 -8.58 19.93 -7.59
N LYS A 143 -9.22 19.39 -8.63
CA LYS A 143 -10.66 19.54 -8.83
C LYS A 143 -11.39 18.51 -7.97
N LEU A 144 -12.09 18.99 -6.95
CA LEU A 144 -12.95 18.18 -6.09
C LEU A 144 -14.40 18.56 -6.31
N ASP A 145 -15.28 17.57 -6.25
CA ASP A 145 -16.70 17.86 -6.09
C ASP A 145 -16.97 18.22 -4.62
N LEU A 146 -17.17 19.50 -4.37
CA LEU A 146 -17.37 20.04 -3.03
C LEU A 146 -18.60 19.49 -2.31
N ARG A 147 -19.56 18.90 -3.03
CA ARG A 147 -20.77 18.32 -2.42
C ARG A 147 -20.50 16.97 -1.75
N THR A 148 -19.56 16.20 -2.30
CA THR A 148 -19.25 14.85 -1.85
C THR A 148 -18.13 14.82 -0.82
N ILE A 149 -17.31 15.87 -0.74
CA ILE A 149 -16.21 15.90 0.25
C ILE A 149 -16.73 16.00 1.69
N ARG A 150 -16.04 15.29 2.58
CA ARG A 150 -16.27 15.28 4.02
C ARG A 150 -14.94 15.45 4.74
N ASN A 151 -14.97 16.04 5.93
CA ASN A 151 -13.79 16.09 6.80
C ASN A 151 -13.64 14.78 7.59
N GLU A 152 -12.60 14.69 8.42
CA GLU A 152 -12.32 13.54 9.30
C GLU A 152 -13.47 13.24 10.29
N ALA A 153 -14.31 14.24 10.60
CA ALA A 153 -15.49 14.11 11.46
C ALA A 153 -16.78 13.80 10.67
N GLY A 154 -16.70 13.52 9.36
CA GLY A 154 -17.86 13.27 8.51
C GLY A 154 -18.70 14.51 8.18
N ALA A 155 -18.21 15.72 8.47
CA ALA A 155 -18.91 16.98 8.23
C ALA A 155 -18.64 17.53 6.82
N SER A 156 -19.69 18.01 6.15
CA SER A 156 -19.58 18.72 4.87
C SER A 156 -19.08 20.16 5.05
N LEU A 157 -18.71 20.83 3.94
CA LEU A 157 -18.33 22.25 3.99
C LEU A 157 -19.44 23.13 4.56
N LEU A 158 -20.72 22.80 4.32
CA LEU A 158 -21.85 23.54 4.86
C LEU A 158 -21.92 23.41 6.39
N HIS A 159 -21.72 22.22 6.93
CA HIS A 159 -21.67 21.99 8.39
C HIS A 159 -20.57 22.85 9.04
N VAL A 160 -19.37 22.86 8.43
CA VAL A 160 -18.24 23.66 8.94
C VAL A 160 -18.52 25.16 8.80
N ALA A 161 -19.14 25.60 7.71
CA ALA A 161 -19.54 26.99 7.51
C ALA A 161 -20.55 27.47 8.58
N VAL A 162 -21.49 26.61 8.98
CA VAL A 162 -22.45 26.93 10.04
C VAL A 162 -21.77 26.95 11.42
N ALA A 163 -20.75 26.12 11.65
CA ALA A 163 -19.99 26.10 12.90
C ALA A 163 -19.04 27.30 13.07
N VAL A 164 -18.81 28.11 12.02
CA VAL A 164 -17.99 29.33 12.12
C VAL A 164 -18.55 30.29 13.17
N SER A 165 -17.65 30.87 13.97
CA SER A 165 -17.96 31.76 15.10
C SER A 165 -19.02 32.81 14.78
N THR A 166 -20.01 32.95 15.67
CA THR A 166 -21.10 33.93 15.61
C THR A 166 -20.60 35.38 15.72
N ALA A 167 -19.37 35.60 16.19
CA ALA A 167 -18.75 36.93 16.24
C ALA A 167 -18.63 37.59 14.86
N ARG A 168 -18.70 36.82 13.76
CA ARG A 168 -18.67 37.31 12.38
C ARG A 168 -19.89 36.85 11.59
N GLU A 169 -21.09 37.06 12.14
CA GLU A 169 -22.36 36.64 11.54
C GLU A 169 -22.50 37.07 10.06
N LYS A 170 -22.15 38.31 9.71
CA LYS A 170 -22.18 38.79 8.31
C LYS A 170 -21.31 37.96 7.36
N VAL A 171 -20.15 37.48 7.83
CA VAL A 171 -19.23 36.67 7.02
C VAL A 171 -19.76 35.26 6.88
N LYS A 172 -20.30 34.70 7.96
CA LYS A 172 -20.95 33.40 7.98
C LYS A 172 -22.13 33.34 7.00
N VAL A 173 -23.01 34.34 7.02
CA VAL A 173 -24.15 34.42 6.10
C VAL A 173 -23.67 34.46 4.64
N LYS A 174 -22.67 35.29 4.32
CA LYS A 174 -22.08 35.32 2.96
C LYS A 174 -21.48 33.99 2.53
N LEU A 175 -20.81 33.29 3.45
CA LEU A 175 -20.21 31.99 3.19
C LEU A 175 -21.28 30.92 2.93
N VAL A 176 -22.32 30.88 3.75
CA VAL A 176 -23.45 29.95 3.58
C VAL A 176 -24.18 30.22 2.26
N HIS A 177 -24.46 31.49 1.93
CA HIS A 177 -25.04 31.85 0.63
C HIS A 177 -24.15 31.43 -0.54
N LEU A 178 -22.83 31.63 -0.45
CA LEU A 178 -21.91 31.19 -1.50
C LEU A 178 -21.98 29.67 -1.69
N LEU A 179 -22.02 28.90 -0.60
CA LEU A 179 -22.13 27.43 -0.67
C LEU A 179 -23.48 26.98 -1.25
N ILE A 180 -24.57 27.65 -0.92
CA ILE A 180 -25.90 27.32 -1.48
C ILE A 180 -25.98 27.75 -2.95
N ASP A 181 -25.64 28.99 -3.27
CA ASP A 181 -25.87 29.58 -4.59
C ASP A 181 -24.86 29.11 -5.65
N ARG A 182 -23.59 28.92 -5.28
CA ARG A 182 -22.52 28.55 -6.22
C ARG A 182 -22.19 27.08 -6.20
N VAL A 183 -22.18 26.47 -5.02
CA VAL A 183 -21.90 25.03 -4.89
C VAL A 183 -23.18 24.22 -5.04
N GLY A 184 -24.36 24.79 -4.76
CA GLY A 184 -25.64 24.09 -4.85
C GLY A 184 -25.84 23.07 -3.73
N PHE A 185 -25.37 23.38 -2.52
CA PHE A 185 -25.74 22.62 -1.33
C PHE A 185 -27.24 22.78 -1.08
N ASP A 186 -27.95 21.67 -0.94
CA ASP A 186 -29.35 21.67 -0.49
C ASP A 186 -29.39 21.62 1.05
N PRO A 187 -29.85 22.68 1.74
CA PRO A 187 -29.94 22.70 3.20
C PRO A 187 -31.00 21.74 3.75
N ASN A 188 -31.93 21.25 2.91
CA ASN A 188 -33.01 20.36 3.31
C ASN A 188 -32.63 18.87 3.24
N VAL A 189 -31.55 18.54 2.53
CA VAL A 189 -31.03 17.18 2.49
C VAL A 189 -30.31 16.91 3.80
N ARG A 190 -30.89 16.04 4.63
CA ARG A 190 -30.15 15.43 5.73
C ARG A 190 -29.03 14.61 5.12
N ASP A 191 -27.80 15.00 5.43
CA ASP A 191 -26.60 14.26 5.10
C ASP A 191 -26.62 12.95 5.91
N VAL A 192 -27.23 11.91 5.35
CA VAL A 192 -27.33 10.61 6.01
C VAL A 192 -25.94 9.99 5.89
N VAL A 193 -25.16 10.10 6.97
CA VAL A 193 -23.88 9.40 7.11
C VAL A 193 -24.18 7.90 7.05
N SER A 194 -23.85 7.25 5.94
CA SER A 194 -23.85 5.79 5.81
C SER A 194 -22.46 5.23 6.07
#